data_AF-A0A847WKT6-F1
#
_entry.id   AF-A0A847WKT6-F1
#
_cell.length_a   1.000
_cell.length_b   1.000
_cell.length_c   1.000
_cell.angle_alpha   90.00
_cell.angle_beta   90.00
_cell.angle_gamma   90.00
#
_symmetry.space_group_name_H-M   'P 1'
#
loop_
_entity.id
_entity.type
_entity.pdbx_description
1 polymer ?
#
loop_
_entity_poly.entity_id
_entity_poly.type
_entity_poly.pdbx_seq_one_letter_code
_entity_poly.pdbx_strand_id
1 'polypeptide(L)'
;MNKKNVGFTLVEVLLALALLGIITIFLIPVFTFMIRSSTHEQQKFVAHQLASSQLEWIKTIEYEKIGLNKANYQPKGIIEEDLFMNELHTNPYVAENNSYRVHTKISWQKEKSHTGEIVGTAIKIAEVSIYVYNPFLKKEKIITSLSTAIAFEGERTPKNLAYIEVYTLGSNDDPKKNVNVDLRGPMISTTYSDQKGRALFGEVLDGNYEVDIISWDEGPLMVKPLGVRGSFPNQRYISSQKTKIQWKKEETEYPPLKFYLDWPTKFSLPSSRLYPEDSILEIQPTKESLPFPEGAPEDFMKLSIQLKDINSTSFWWQWKYDYKLINQDEEFFIFLKDEKEEWDGYFVAPQKGGTLYPINLYVGVINKGNFYEELVNKEGEAKTLKVIEIDFTSYLTGWENTHFKINEKLLDQKYTLHTDYEALKQAMFTEETSAEFGYFIEKLVPESMDYHKKIKIYLYDPQDHFPFYNEMDQKIEIENPEVLKNKYYMTVRPDKNTVILEPK
;
A
#
# COMPACT_ATOMS: atom_id res chain seq x y z
N MET A 1 -10.06 33.75 84.27
CA MET A 1 -9.01 33.25 83.35
C MET A 1 -9.61 33.06 81.97
N ASN A 2 -9.01 33.71 80.98
CA ASN A 2 -9.49 33.88 79.60
C ASN A 2 -9.83 32.58 78.87
N LYS A 3 -11.08 32.45 78.38
CA LYS A 3 -11.34 31.73 77.12
C LYS A 3 -10.87 32.65 75.99
N LYS A 4 -9.67 32.41 75.46
CA LYS A 4 -9.23 33.05 74.21
C LYS A 4 -10.12 32.50 73.08
N ASN A 5 -11.13 33.27 72.66
CA ASN A 5 -11.72 33.11 71.34
C ASN A 5 -10.68 33.63 70.34
N VAL A 6 -9.83 32.74 69.85
CA VAL A 6 -8.87 33.04 68.78
C VAL A 6 -9.68 33.12 67.49
N GLY A 7 -9.98 34.33 67.03
CA GLY A 7 -10.51 34.55 65.69
C GLY A 7 -9.42 34.30 64.64
N PHE A 8 -9.80 33.71 63.50
CA PHE A 8 -8.88 33.51 62.39
C PHE A 8 -8.52 34.85 61.75
N THR A 9 -7.25 35.03 61.43
CA THR A 9 -6.77 36.18 60.67
C THR A 9 -7.17 36.06 59.19
N LEU A 10 -7.33 37.18 58.49
CA LEU A 10 -7.64 37.20 57.05
C LEU A 10 -6.63 36.37 56.23
N VAL A 11 -5.36 36.40 56.64
CA VAL A 11 -4.27 35.65 55.99
C VAL A 11 -4.44 34.14 56.19
N GLU A 12 -4.81 33.68 57.39
CA GLU A 12 -5.10 32.26 57.64
C GLU A 12 -6.30 31.77 56.82
N VAL A 13 -7.34 32.59 56.67
CA VAL A 13 -8.51 32.26 55.83
C VAL A 13 -8.10 32.17 54.35
N LEU A 14 -7.32 33.12 53.84
CA LEU A 14 -6.82 33.09 52.46
C LEU A 14 -5.91 31.89 52.21
N LEU A 15 -5.04 31.55 53.15
CA LEU A 15 -4.14 30.41 53.06
C LEU A 15 -4.92 29.09 53.11
N ALA A 16 -5.93 28.99 53.99
CA ALA A 16 -6.82 27.83 54.04
C ALA A 16 -7.63 27.67 52.74
N LEU A 17 -8.15 28.76 52.16
CA LEU A 17 -8.86 28.74 50.88
C LEU A 17 -7.93 28.35 49.71
N ALA A 18 -6.70 28.87 49.68
CA ALA A 18 -5.72 28.50 48.67
C ALA A 18 -5.36 27.00 48.76
N LEU A 19 -5.15 26.50 49.98
CA LEU A 19 -4.82 25.09 50.23
C LEU A 19 -6.00 24.18 49.89
N LEU A 20 -7.23 24.57 50.24
CA LEU A 20 -8.46 23.88 49.82
C LEU A 20 -8.61 23.86 48.29
N GLY A 21 -8.30 24.98 47.62
CA GLY A 21 -8.31 25.09 46.16
C GLY A 21 -7.33 24.12 45.51
N ILE A 22 -6.09 24.07 45.99
CA ILE A 22 -5.06 23.13 45.52
C ILE A 22 -5.51 21.68 45.73
N ILE A 23 -6.01 21.33 46.93
CA ILE A 23 -6.53 19.98 47.22
C ILE A 23 -7.67 19.62 46.26
N THR A 24 -8.60 20.54 46.01
CA THR A 24 -9.75 20.29 45.14
C THR A 24 -9.33 20.03 43.69
N ILE A 25 -8.34 20.79 43.19
CA ILE A 25 -7.77 20.59 41.84
C ILE A 25 -7.17 19.18 41.70
N PHE A 26 -6.51 18.67 42.74
CA PHE A 26 -5.97 17.30 42.74
C PHE A 26 -7.04 16.21 42.86
N LEU A 27 -8.15 16.48 43.56
CA LEU A 27 -9.21 15.50 43.77
C LEU A 27 -10.11 15.30 42.54
N ILE A 28 -10.36 16.34 41.73
CA ILE A 28 -11.23 16.23 40.54
C ILE A 28 -10.76 15.10 39.58
N PRO A 29 -9.48 15.03 39.16
CA PRO A 29 -8.99 13.93 38.33
C PRO A 29 -9.23 12.55 38.96
N VAL A 30 -9.01 12.40 40.27
CA VAL A 30 -9.20 11.14 40.98
C VAL A 30 -10.67 10.72 40.98
N PHE A 31 -11.60 11.64 41.26
CA PHE A 31 -13.04 11.36 41.18
C PHE A 31 -13.47 10.98 39.76
N THR A 32 -13.00 11.70 38.74
CA THR A 32 -13.33 11.36 37.35
C THR A 32 -12.77 10.00 36.94
N PHE A 33 -11.56 9.64 37.39
CA PHE A 33 -10.98 8.31 37.17
C PHE A 33 -11.80 7.22 37.87
N MET A 34 -12.19 7.42 39.13
CA MET A 34 -13.02 6.46 39.88
C MET A 34 -14.39 6.23 39.20
N ILE A 35 -15.07 7.29 38.76
CA ILE A 35 -16.34 7.17 38.03
C ILE A 35 -16.14 6.42 36.71
N ARG A 36 -15.10 6.74 35.95
CA ARG A 36 -14.77 6.04 34.69
C ARG A 36 -14.46 4.56 34.92
N SER A 37 -13.72 4.24 35.97
CA SER A 37 -13.40 2.86 36.33
C SER A 37 -14.67 2.09 36.74
N SER A 38 -15.49 2.67 37.62
CA SER A 38 -16.75 2.05 38.07
C SER A 38 -17.72 1.79 36.91
N THR A 39 -17.92 2.79 36.04
CA THR A 39 -18.78 2.64 34.85
C THR A 39 -18.24 1.60 33.87
N HIS A 40 -16.92 1.52 33.70
CA HIS A 40 -16.30 0.50 32.85
C HIS A 40 -16.51 -0.92 33.40
N GLU A 41 -16.32 -1.13 34.70
CA GLU A 41 -16.54 -2.45 35.32
C GLU A 41 -18.02 -2.85 35.32
N GLN A 42 -18.93 -1.92 35.55
CA GLN A 42 -20.38 -2.14 35.41
C GLN A 42 -20.73 -2.57 33.98
N GLN A 43 -20.24 -1.85 32.97
CA GLN A 43 -20.45 -2.22 31.57
C GLN A 43 -19.91 -3.61 31.25
N LYS A 44 -18.75 -3.97 31.81
CA LYS A 44 -18.13 -5.29 31.63
C LYS A 44 -18.92 -6.40 32.29
N PHE A 45 -19.45 -6.17 33.48
CA PHE A 45 -20.31 -7.12 34.18
C PHE A 45 -21.59 -7.42 33.40
N VAL A 46 -22.31 -6.37 32.97
CA VAL A 46 -23.52 -6.52 32.15
C VAL A 46 -23.20 -7.20 30.82
N ALA A 47 -22.13 -6.79 30.13
CA ALA A 47 -21.69 -7.44 28.89
C ALA A 47 -21.41 -8.94 29.09
N HIS A 48 -20.75 -9.33 30.20
CA HIS A 48 -20.49 -10.72 30.51
C HIS A 48 -21.80 -11.51 30.75
N GLN A 49 -22.76 -10.93 31.46
CA GLN A 49 -24.09 -11.53 31.65
C GLN A 49 -24.86 -11.71 30.33
N LEU A 50 -24.81 -10.71 29.44
CA LEU A 50 -25.42 -10.80 28.11
C LEU A 50 -24.76 -11.89 27.25
N ALA A 51 -23.43 -11.90 27.19
CA ALA A 51 -22.70 -12.92 26.44
C ALA A 51 -22.98 -14.34 26.97
N SER A 52 -22.98 -14.51 28.30
CA SER A 52 -23.29 -15.78 28.95
C SER A 52 -24.73 -16.23 28.67
N SER A 53 -25.70 -15.33 28.84
CA SER A 53 -27.12 -15.61 28.55
C SER A 53 -27.34 -16.02 27.09
N GLN A 54 -26.67 -15.33 26.16
CA GLN A 54 -26.73 -15.69 24.74
C GLN A 54 -26.16 -17.09 24.48
N LEU A 55 -25.01 -17.43 25.07
CA LEU A 55 -24.41 -18.76 24.90
C LEU A 55 -25.29 -19.87 25.51
N GLU A 56 -25.87 -19.64 26.69
CA GLU A 56 -26.79 -20.61 27.31
C GLU A 56 -28.06 -20.80 26.47
N TRP A 57 -28.62 -19.72 25.91
CA TRP A 57 -29.72 -19.84 24.95
C TRP A 57 -29.33 -20.65 23.72
N ILE A 58 -28.15 -20.40 23.12
CA ILE A 58 -27.66 -21.18 21.97
C ILE A 58 -27.59 -22.67 22.30
N LYS A 59 -27.17 -23.05 23.52
CA LYS A 59 -27.12 -24.45 23.97
C LYS A 59 -28.50 -25.11 24.09
N THR A 60 -29.57 -24.34 24.25
CA THR A 60 -30.95 -24.89 24.26
C THR A 60 -31.48 -25.24 22.87
N ILE A 61 -30.82 -24.76 21.82
CA ILE A 61 -31.22 -24.99 20.43
C ILE A 61 -30.79 -26.41 20.02
N GLU A 62 -31.64 -27.10 19.27
CA GLU A 62 -31.28 -28.39 18.66
C GLU A 62 -30.00 -28.25 17.82
N TYR A 63 -29.07 -29.19 17.98
CA TYR A 63 -27.74 -29.13 17.35
C TYR A 63 -27.78 -28.79 15.86
N GLU A 64 -28.72 -29.34 15.09
CA GLU A 64 -28.84 -29.11 13.64
C GLU A 64 -29.26 -27.69 13.27
N LYS A 65 -29.93 -26.99 14.18
CA LYS A 65 -30.38 -25.60 13.99
C LYS A 65 -29.33 -24.59 14.45
N ILE A 66 -28.28 -25.03 15.15
CA ILE A 66 -27.16 -24.18 15.58
C ILE A 66 -26.31 -23.80 14.37
N GLY A 67 -26.29 -22.53 14.04
CA GLY A 67 -25.61 -21.96 12.88
C GLY A 67 -26.23 -20.61 12.55
N LEU A 68 -25.57 -19.83 11.72
CA LEU A 68 -26.09 -18.49 11.39
C LEU A 68 -27.19 -18.58 10.32
N ASN A 69 -28.23 -17.77 10.49
CA ASN A 69 -29.24 -17.53 9.47
C ASN A 69 -28.74 -16.51 8.44
N LYS A 70 -27.70 -16.90 7.71
CA LYS A 70 -27.05 -16.05 6.71
C LYS A 70 -26.91 -16.81 5.41
N ALA A 71 -27.23 -16.15 4.31
CA ALA A 71 -27.15 -16.77 2.99
C ALA A 71 -25.75 -17.34 2.73
N ASN A 72 -25.69 -18.59 2.28
CA ASN A 72 -24.46 -19.33 2.00
C ASN A 72 -23.49 -19.45 3.20
N TYR A 73 -23.91 -19.20 4.44
CA TYR A 73 -23.01 -19.34 5.59
C TYR A 73 -22.89 -20.79 6.05
N GLN A 74 -21.69 -21.21 6.48
CA GLN A 74 -21.47 -22.47 7.17
C GLN A 74 -20.83 -22.28 8.55
N PRO A 75 -21.37 -22.95 9.59
CA PRO A 75 -22.59 -23.77 9.62
C PRO A 75 -23.89 -22.97 9.44
N LYS A 76 -24.81 -23.50 8.62
CA LYS A 76 -26.15 -22.94 8.45
C LYS A 76 -27.02 -23.23 9.67
N GLY A 77 -27.81 -22.26 10.10
CA GLY A 77 -28.77 -22.45 11.18
C GLY A 77 -29.80 -21.33 11.25
N ILE A 78 -30.34 -21.11 12.45
CA ILE A 78 -31.41 -20.15 12.70
C ILE A 78 -30.95 -18.90 13.46
N ILE A 79 -29.70 -18.85 13.94
CA ILE A 79 -29.23 -17.79 14.82
C ILE A 79 -28.94 -16.53 14.00
N GLU A 80 -29.52 -15.41 14.41
CA GLU A 80 -29.27 -14.11 13.83
C GLU A 80 -27.97 -13.54 14.42
N GLU A 81 -27.03 -13.15 13.55
CA GLU A 81 -25.66 -12.73 13.93
C GLU A 81 -25.68 -11.58 14.93
N ASP A 82 -26.54 -10.58 14.74
CA ASP A 82 -26.52 -9.36 15.54
C ASP A 82 -27.71 -9.20 16.49
N LEU A 83 -28.54 -10.23 16.70
CA LEU A 83 -29.68 -10.18 17.62
C LEU A 83 -29.40 -10.97 18.90
N PHE A 84 -29.92 -10.48 20.01
CA PHE A 84 -29.91 -11.19 21.28
C PHE A 84 -31.09 -12.15 21.28
N MET A 85 -30.82 -13.45 21.41
CA MET A 85 -31.81 -14.52 21.43
C MET A 85 -32.79 -14.49 20.22
N ASN A 86 -32.33 -14.01 19.06
CA ASN A 86 -33.12 -13.77 17.85
C ASN A 86 -34.33 -12.83 18.03
N GLU A 87 -34.37 -12.03 19.10
CA GLU A 87 -35.46 -11.09 19.33
C GLU A 87 -35.26 -9.80 18.52
N LEU A 88 -36.36 -9.31 17.93
CA LEU A 88 -36.35 -8.03 17.24
C LEU A 88 -36.12 -6.90 18.25
N HIS A 89 -35.48 -5.81 17.80
CA HIS A 89 -35.19 -4.62 18.61
C HIS A 89 -34.16 -4.81 19.73
N THR A 90 -33.37 -5.88 19.71
CA THR A 90 -32.25 -6.09 20.65
C THR A 90 -30.88 -5.70 20.09
N ASN A 91 -30.85 -4.93 19.00
CA ASN A 91 -29.62 -4.41 18.40
C ASN A 91 -29.76 -2.90 18.15
N PRO A 92 -29.38 -2.04 19.12
CA PRO A 92 -28.76 -2.40 20.39
C PRO A 92 -29.75 -2.86 21.46
N TYR A 93 -29.31 -3.73 22.37
CA TYR A 93 -29.96 -4.04 23.64
C TYR A 93 -29.65 -2.91 24.64
N VAL A 94 -30.68 -2.34 25.25
CA VAL A 94 -30.53 -1.21 26.17
C VAL A 94 -30.68 -1.70 27.61
N ALA A 95 -29.62 -1.52 28.40
CA ALA A 95 -29.62 -1.80 29.83
C ALA A 95 -28.88 -0.69 30.57
N GLU A 96 -29.42 -0.23 31.70
CA GLU A 96 -28.74 0.72 32.60
C GLU A 96 -28.21 1.98 31.88
N ASN A 97 -29.02 2.56 30.98
CA ASN A 97 -28.68 3.71 30.12
C ASN A 97 -27.47 3.51 29.16
N ASN A 98 -27.03 2.27 28.96
CA ASN A 98 -26.00 1.92 27.99
C ASN A 98 -26.62 1.07 26.86
N SER A 99 -26.07 1.24 25.64
CA SER A 99 -26.45 0.45 24.47
C SER A 99 -25.39 -0.60 24.18
N TYR A 100 -25.82 -1.86 24.17
CA TYR A 100 -24.98 -3.03 23.92
C TYR A 100 -25.39 -3.65 22.58
N ARG A 101 -24.42 -3.97 21.73
CA ARG A 101 -24.68 -4.78 20.53
C ARG A 101 -24.11 -6.17 20.74
N VAL A 102 -24.94 -7.18 20.52
CA VAL A 102 -24.56 -8.58 20.56
C VAL A 102 -24.11 -8.97 19.17
N HIS A 103 -23.02 -9.73 19.07
CA HIS A 103 -22.53 -10.29 17.82
C HIS A 103 -22.15 -11.76 18.05
N THR A 104 -22.85 -12.66 17.38
CA THR A 104 -22.71 -14.11 17.52
C THR A 104 -22.07 -14.69 16.27
N LYS A 105 -21.01 -15.48 16.45
CA LYS A 105 -20.39 -16.27 15.39
C LYS A 105 -20.49 -17.74 15.72
N ILE A 106 -20.81 -18.56 14.73
CA ILE A 106 -20.81 -20.02 14.85
C ILE A 106 -19.85 -20.56 13.81
N SER A 107 -18.88 -21.38 14.20
CA SER A 107 -17.91 -21.99 13.28
C SER A 107 -17.80 -23.50 13.51
N TRP A 108 -17.26 -24.23 12.54
CA TRP A 108 -16.92 -25.62 12.70
C TRP A 108 -15.55 -25.79 13.36
N GLN A 109 -15.42 -26.83 14.18
CA GLN A 109 -14.15 -27.36 14.66
C GLN A 109 -14.06 -28.83 14.31
N LYS A 110 -12.98 -29.21 13.62
CA LYS A 110 -12.64 -30.60 13.34
C LYS A 110 -12.15 -31.31 14.59
N GLU A 111 -12.47 -32.58 14.73
CA GLU A 111 -12.00 -33.44 15.82
C GLU A 111 -11.73 -34.86 15.32
N LYS A 112 -10.87 -35.60 16.02
CA LYS A 112 -10.61 -37.01 15.71
C LYS A 112 -11.69 -37.88 16.35
N SER A 113 -12.37 -38.67 15.54
CA SER A 113 -13.35 -39.65 16.00
C SER A 113 -12.71 -40.83 16.73
N HIS A 114 -13.50 -41.65 17.42
CA HIS A 114 -13.05 -42.88 18.08
C HIS A 114 -12.46 -43.92 17.11
N THR A 115 -12.84 -43.89 15.83
CA THR A 115 -12.28 -44.74 14.76
C THR A 115 -10.98 -44.20 14.20
N GLY A 116 -10.57 -42.99 14.61
CA GLY A 116 -9.36 -42.31 14.18
C GLY A 116 -9.52 -41.42 12.95
N GLU A 117 -10.70 -41.40 12.33
CA GLU A 117 -11.04 -40.53 11.21
C GLU A 117 -11.24 -39.07 11.68
N ILE A 118 -10.76 -38.08 10.92
CA ILE A 118 -10.97 -36.66 11.24
C ILE A 118 -12.32 -36.23 10.67
N VAL A 119 -13.18 -35.68 11.53
CA VAL A 119 -14.50 -35.18 11.14
C VAL A 119 -14.47 -33.65 11.12
N GLY A 120 -14.56 -33.04 9.93
CA GLY A 120 -14.55 -31.58 9.77
C GLY A 120 -15.73 -30.86 10.47
N THR A 121 -16.84 -31.55 10.67
CA THR A 121 -18.07 -31.04 11.31
C THR A 121 -18.29 -31.59 12.72
N ALA A 122 -17.23 -31.98 13.43
CA ALA A 122 -17.36 -32.63 14.74
C ALA A 122 -18.04 -31.73 15.79
N ILE A 123 -17.61 -30.47 15.89
CA ILE A 123 -17.99 -29.55 16.95
C ILE A 123 -18.40 -28.21 16.33
N LYS A 124 -19.44 -27.58 16.87
CA LYS A 124 -19.77 -26.17 16.59
C LYS A 124 -19.21 -25.30 17.70
N ILE A 125 -18.46 -24.26 17.35
CA ILE A 125 -17.96 -23.26 18.29
C ILE A 125 -18.82 -22.02 18.16
N ALA A 126 -19.51 -21.67 19.24
CA ALA A 126 -20.25 -20.42 19.34
C ALA A 126 -19.41 -19.38 20.08
N GLU A 127 -19.13 -18.24 19.45
CA GLU A 127 -18.49 -17.07 20.05
C GLU A 127 -19.48 -15.91 20.10
N VAL A 128 -19.63 -15.28 21.26
CA VAL A 128 -20.49 -14.11 21.47
C VAL A 128 -19.64 -12.95 21.95
N SER A 129 -19.59 -11.90 21.13
CA SER A 129 -18.92 -10.63 21.43
C SER A 129 -19.94 -9.54 21.73
N ILE A 130 -19.67 -8.73 22.75
CA ILE A 130 -20.52 -7.61 23.15
C ILE A 130 -19.78 -6.30 22.91
N TYR A 131 -20.38 -5.43 22.10
CA TYR A 131 -19.87 -4.11 21.77
C TYR A 131 -20.63 -3.06 22.56
N VAL A 132 -19.90 -2.06 23.05
CA VAL A 132 -20.47 -0.87 23.69
C VAL A 132 -19.91 0.37 23.02
N TYR A 133 -20.78 1.34 22.75
CA TYR A 133 -20.37 2.63 22.24
C TYR A 133 -19.65 3.41 23.34
N ASN A 134 -18.39 3.77 23.10
CA ASN A 134 -17.65 4.64 24.01
C ASN A 134 -17.82 6.10 23.54
N PRO A 135 -18.55 6.95 24.27
CA PRO A 135 -18.80 8.34 23.86
C PRO A 135 -17.54 9.21 23.87
N PHE A 136 -16.52 8.85 24.67
CA PHE A 136 -15.26 9.59 24.73
C PHE A 136 -14.37 9.31 23.52
N LEU A 137 -14.35 8.07 23.03
CA LEU A 137 -13.58 7.66 21.84
C LEU A 137 -14.36 7.80 20.54
N LYS A 138 -15.68 8.06 20.63
CA LYS A 138 -16.64 8.04 19.52
C LYS A 138 -16.55 6.76 18.68
N LYS A 139 -16.26 5.63 19.33
CA LYS A 139 -16.07 4.33 18.69
C LYS A 139 -16.70 3.24 19.54
N GLU A 140 -17.26 2.24 18.86
CA GLU A 140 -17.66 1.00 19.52
C GLU A 140 -16.41 0.19 19.87
N LYS A 141 -16.44 -0.43 21.05
CA LYS A 141 -15.36 -1.30 21.52
C LYS A 141 -15.97 -2.59 22.04
N ILE A 142 -15.33 -3.71 21.71
CA ILE A 142 -15.62 -5.00 22.33
C ILE A 142 -15.25 -4.89 23.81
N ILE A 143 -16.24 -5.04 24.69
CA ILE A 143 -16.02 -5.07 26.14
C ILE A 143 -15.80 -6.50 26.64
N THR A 144 -16.47 -7.48 26.02
CA THR A 144 -16.33 -8.90 26.37
C THR A 144 -16.50 -9.78 25.14
N SER A 145 -15.82 -10.92 25.11
CA SER A 145 -16.11 -12.03 24.19
C SER A 145 -16.04 -13.35 24.97
N LEU A 146 -17.04 -14.20 24.81
CA LEU A 146 -17.09 -15.54 25.38
C LEU A 146 -17.29 -16.56 24.27
N SER A 147 -16.73 -17.76 24.44
CA SER A 147 -16.95 -18.86 23.49
C SER A 147 -17.29 -20.16 24.20
N THR A 148 -18.00 -21.04 23.50
CA THR A 148 -18.32 -22.38 23.98
C THR A 148 -18.32 -23.38 22.82
N ALA A 149 -17.96 -24.62 23.14
CA ALA A 149 -18.00 -25.75 22.21
C ALA A 149 -19.28 -26.54 22.42
N ILE A 150 -19.96 -26.84 21.32
CA ILE A 150 -21.22 -27.58 21.30
C ILE A 150 -21.00 -28.80 20.42
N ALA A 151 -21.04 -29.97 21.03
CA ALA A 151 -20.95 -31.26 20.35
C ALA A 151 -22.35 -31.87 20.18
N PHE A 152 -22.48 -32.76 19.21
CA PHE A 152 -23.71 -33.53 19.08
C PHE A 152 -23.82 -34.57 20.19
N GLU A 153 -24.98 -34.66 20.85
CA GLU A 153 -25.24 -35.68 21.87
C GLU A 153 -25.62 -37.02 21.20
N GLY A 154 -24.64 -37.91 21.05
CA GLY A 154 -24.81 -39.28 20.57
C GLY A 154 -23.76 -39.71 19.54
N GLU A 155 -23.69 -41.01 19.24
CA GLU A 155 -22.85 -41.51 18.15
C GLU A 155 -23.50 -41.21 16.80
N ARG A 156 -22.77 -40.51 15.93
CA ARG A 156 -23.15 -40.30 14.53
C ARG A 156 -22.10 -40.92 13.63
N THR A 157 -22.57 -41.64 12.61
CA THR A 157 -21.71 -41.93 11.46
C THR A 157 -21.69 -40.69 10.58
N PRO A 158 -20.54 -39.99 10.45
CA PRO A 158 -20.44 -38.84 9.56
C PRO A 158 -20.77 -39.28 8.13
N LYS A 159 -21.68 -38.54 7.48
CA LYS A 159 -22.10 -38.85 6.10
C LYS A 159 -21.04 -38.48 5.06
N ASN A 160 -20.27 -37.43 5.35
CA ASN A 160 -19.16 -36.94 4.55
C ASN A 160 -18.09 -36.38 5.50
N LEU A 161 -16.85 -36.80 5.31
CA LEU A 161 -15.70 -36.35 6.11
C LEU A 161 -14.90 -35.26 5.41
N ALA A 162 -15.16 -34.98 4.14
CA ALA A 162 -14.42 -33.99 3.39
C ALA A 162 -14.63 -32.59 3.96
N TYR A 163 -13.53 -31.87 4.09
CA TYR A 163 -13.48 -30.51 4.60
C TYR A 163 -12.44 -29.70 3.84
N ILE A 164 -12.60 -28.38 3.87
CA ILE A 164 -11.56 -27.44 3.43
C ILE A 164 -11.21 -26.57 4.64
N GLU A 165 -9.93 -26.61 5.01
CA GLU A 165 -9.37 -25.78 6.07
C GLU A 165 -8.56 -24.64 5.46
N VAL A 166 -8.82 -23.43 5.93
CA VAL A 166 -8.16 -22.21 5.47
C VAL A 166 -7.57 -21.48 6.68
N TYR A 167 -6.29 -21.16 6.60
CA TYR A 167 -5.62 -20.29 7.56
C TYR A 167 -5.45 -18.89 6.99
N THR A 168 -5.88 -17.90 7.75
CA THR A 168 -5.71 -16.48 7.49
C THR A 168 -4.68 -15.93 8.46
N LEU A 169 -3.52 -15.58 7.93
CA LEU A 169 -2.31 -15.28 8.69
C LEU A 169 -1.81 -13.87 8.35
N GLY A 170 -1.11 -13.25 9.29
CA GLY A 170 -0.31 -12.07 9.02
C GLY A 170 1.07 -12.43 8.50
N SER A 171 1.83 -11.39 8.21
CA SER A 171 3.20 -11.42 7.73
C SER A 171 4.17 -12.26 8.58
N ASN A 172 3.90 -12.43 9.88
CA ASN A 172 4.74 -13.21 10.81
C ASN A 172 4.09 -14.55 11.21
N ASP A 173 3.23 -15.11 10.35
CA ASP A 173 2.38 -16.27 10.64
C ASP A 173 1.44 -16.07 11.85
N ASP A 174 1.17 -14.82 12.23
CA ASP A 174 0.25 -14.51 13.33
C ASP A 174 -1.21 -14.69 12.88
N PRO A 175 -2.07 -15.36 13.66
CA PRO A 175 -3.43 -15.66 13.23
C PRO A 175 -4.30 -14.39 13.12
N LYS A 176 -4.98 -14.21 11.99
CA LYS A 176 -5.96 -13.16 11.77
C LYS A 176 -7.37 -13.71 11.92
N LYS A 177 -8.07 -13.29 12.97
CA LYS A 177 -9.46 -13.66 13.22
C LYS A 177 -10.43 -12.80 12.42
N ASN A 178 -11.68 -13.27 12.32
CA ASN A 178 -12.81 -12.53 11.75
C ASN A 178 -12.63 -12.15 10.27
N VAL A 179 -11.79 -12.89 9.56
CA VAL A 179 -11.59 -12.74 8.12
C VAL A 179 -12.68 -13.52 7.40
N ASN A 180 -13.34 -12.88 6.46
CA ASN A 180 -14.41 -13.47 5.65
C ASN A 180 -13.81 -14.29 4.51
N VAL A 181 -14.07 -15.60 4.52
CA VAL A 181 -13.55 -16.56 3.55
C VAL A 181 -14.71 -17.09 2.72
N ASP A 182 -14.59 -16.98 1.41
CA ASP A 182 -15.53 -17.52 0.43
C ASP A 182 -14.98 -18.80 -0.19
N LEU A 183 -15.89 -19.75 -0.41
CA LEU A 183 -15.68 -21.00 -1.13
C LEU A 183 -16.64 -21.05 -2.31
N ARG A 184 -16.12 -21.30 -3.52
CA ARG A 184 -16.92 -21.42 -4.75
C ARG A 184 -16.55 -22.69 -5.51
N GLY A 185 -17.54 -23.41 -6.01
CA GLY A 185 -17.36 -24.68 -6.71
C GLY A 185 -18.67 -25.45 -6.79
N PRO A 186 -18.66 -26.78 -6.60
CA PRO A 186 -19.89 -27.58 -6.45
C PRO A 186 -20.83 -27.08 -5.35
N MET A 187 -20.27 -26.41 -4.34
CA MET A 187 -20.99 -25.68 -3.31
C MET A 187 -20.47 -24.24 -3.25
N ILE A 188 -21.37 -23.30 -2.94
CA ILE A 188 -21.02 -21.92 -2.60
C ILE A 188 -21.24 -21.75 -1.10
N SER A 189 -20.19 -21.33 -0.40
CA SER A 189 -20.23 -21.16 1.04
C SER A 189 -19.34 -20.02 1.50
N THR A 190 -19.64 -19.46 2.66
CA THR A 190 -18.87 -18.42 3.32
C THR A 190 -18.74 -18.75 4.80
N THR A 191 -17.58 -18.46 5.40
CA THR A 191 -17.38 -18.56 6.85
C THR A 191 -16.35 -17.53 7.34
N TYR A 192 -16.19 -17.39 8.64
CA TYR A 192 -15.22 -16.48 9.23
C TYR A 192 -14.08 -17.25 9.90
N SER A 193 -12.88 -16.69 9.87
CA SER A 193 -11.76 -17.24 10.63
C SER A 193 -11.93 -17.07 12.15
N ASP A 194 -11.55 -18.09 12.90
CA ASP A 194 -11.59 -18.13 14.36
C ASP A 194 -10.39 -17.41 15.01
N GLN A 195 -10.26 -17.48 16.34
CA GLN A 195 -9.14 -16.87 17.09
C GLN A 195 -7.75 -17.40 16.71
N LYS A 196 -7.68 -18.59 16.09
CA LYS A 196 -6.46 -19.20 15.56
C LYS A 196 -6.28 -18.91 14.06
N GLY A 197 -7.08 -17.98 13.51
CA GLY A 197 -7.05 -17.62 12.10
C GLY A 197 -7.55 -18.74 11.20
N ARG A 198 -8.34 -19.69 11.71
CA ARG A 198 -8.81 -20.84 10.94
C ARG A 198 -10.27 -20.66 10.53
N ALA A 199 -10.54 -20.83 9.25
CA ALA A 199 -11.87 -20.97 8.67
C ALA A 199 -12.05 -22.41 8.17
N LEU A 200 -13.14 -23.06 8.55
CA LEU A 200 -13.37 -24.47 8.24
C LEU A 200 -14.71 -24.65 7.53
N PHE A 201 -14.65 -25.18 6.31
CA PHE A 201 -15.81 -25.62 5.55
C PHE A 201 -15.97 -27.12 5.75
N GLY A 202 -17.14 -27.54 6.21
CA GLY A 202 -17.45 -28.93 6.49
C GLY A 202 -18.42 -29.52 5.48
N GLU A 203 -18.43 -30.85 5.37
CA GLU A 203 -19.31 -31.61 4.47
C GLU A 203 -19.16 -31.18 3.00
N VAL A 204 -17.93 -30.88 2.59
CA VAL A 204 -17.61 -30.37 1.25
C VAL A 204 -17.83 -31.46 0.20
N LEU A 205 -18.47 -31.14 -0.91
CA LEU A 205 -18.73 -32.09 -1.99
C LEU A 205 -17.47 -32.36 -2.83
N ASP A 206 -17.44 -33.46 -3.57
CA ASP A 206 -16.36 -33.72 -4.52
C ASP A 206 -16.34 -32.69 -5.65
N GLY A 207 -15.16 -32.19 -5.99
CA GLY A 207 -14.95 -31.32 -7.13
C GLY A 207 -13.83 -30.31 -6.93
N ASN A 208 -13.76 -29.36 -7.86
CA ASN A 208 -12.78 -28.28 -7.83
C ASN A 208 -13.40 -27.05 -7.16
N TYR A 209 -12.67 -26.45 -6.24
CA TYR A 209 -13.05 -25.26 -5.52
C TYR A 209 -12.06 -24.12 -5.76
N GLU A 210 -12.56 -22.89 -5.74
CA GLU A 210 -11.81 -21.65 -5.64
C GLU A 210 -12.15 -21.02 -4.29
N VAL A 211 -11.12 -20.77 -3.48
CA VAL A 211 -11.21 -20.13 -2.15
C VAL A 211 -10.66 -18.73 -2.26
N ASP A 212 -11.36 -17.76 -1.70
CA ASP A 212 -10.93 -16.36 -1.72
C ASP A 212 -11.22 -15.65 -0.39
N ILE A 213 -10.47 -14.57 -0.14
CA ILE A 213 -10.65 -13.73 1.05
C ILE A 213 -11.38 -12.45 0.62
N ILE A 214 -12.54 -12.19 1.21
CA ILE A 214 -13.45 -11.14 0.75
C ILE A 214 -13.31 -9.86 1.55
N SER A 215 -13.27 -9.96 2.88
CA SER A 215 -13.31 -8.81 3.77
C SER A 215 -12.72 -9.14 5.13
N TRP A 216 -12.36 -8.11 5.89
CA TRP A 216 -11.88 -8.23 7.25
C TRP A 216 -12.60 -7.21 8.12
N ASP A 217 -13.05 -7.62 9.30
CA ASP A 217 -13.78 -6.75 10.23
C ASP A 217 -12.94 -5.57 10.75
N GLU A 218 -11.61 -5.69 10.71
CA GLU A 218 -10.72 -4.61 11.12
C GLU A 218 -10.54 -3.51 10.06
N GLY A 219 -11.01 -3.71 8.82
CA GLY A 219 -11.03 -2.68 7.77
C GLY A 219 -10.52 -3.16 6.41
N PRO A 220 -9.97 -2.25 5.58
CA PRO A 220 -9.47 -2.61 4.26
C PRO A 220 -8.29 -3.57 4.39
N LEU A 221 -8.19 -4.53 3.48
CA LEU A 221 -7.18 -5.57 3.51
C LEU A 221 -6.45 -5.66 2.17
N MET A 222 -5.24 -6.18 2.21
CA MET A 222 -4.54 -6.73 1.08
C MET A 222 -4.24 -8.20 1.41
N VAL A 223 -4.52 -9.07 0.45
CA VAL A 223 -4.09 -10.47 0.50
C VAL A 223 -2.84 -10.57 -0.35
N LYS A 224 -1.83 -11.31 0.12
CA LYS A 224 -0.61 -11.57 -0.65
C LYS A 224 -1.00 -12.10 -2.04
N PRO A 225 -0.67 -11.38 -3.13
CA PRO A 225 -1.07 -11.81 -4.46
C PRO A 225 -0.40 -13.12 -4.87
N LEU A 226 -1.14 -13.92 -5.63
CA LEU A 226 -0.71 -15.17 -6.22
C LEU A 226 -0.66 -15.12 -7.76
N GLY A 227 -1.08 -13.99 -8.34
CA GLY A 227 -1.11 -13.80 -9.79
C GLY A 227 -1.74 -12.47 -10.17
N VAL A 228 -1.77 -12.21 -11.48
CA VAL A 228 -2.50 -11.10 -12.09
C VAL A 228 -3.62 -11.67 -12.96
N ARG A 229 -4.80 -11.04 -12.94
CA ARG A 229 -5.94 -11.40 -13.79
C ARG A 229 -6.43 -10.16 -14.55
N GLY A 230 -6.96 -10.39 -15.74
CA GLY A 230 -7.50 -9.35 -16.62
C GLY A 230 -6.51 -9.01 -17.74
N SER A 231 -6.94 -8.12 -18.62
CA SER A 231 -6.13 -7.54 -19.68
C SER A 231 -6.00 -6.03 -19.44
N PHE A 232 -4.90 -5.43 -19.90
CA PHE A 232 -4.74 -3.98 -19.86
C PHE A 232 -5.96 -3.28 -20.50
N PRO A 233 -6.51 -2.21 -19.91
CA PRO A 233 -6.06 -1.51 -18.69
C PRO A 233 -6.63 -2.04 -17.36
N ASN A 234 -7.43 -3.11 -17.39
CA ASN A 234 -8.19 -3.61 -16.24
C ASN A 234 -7.49 -4.78 -15.53
N GLN A 235 -6.17 -4.77 -15.45
CA GLN A 235 -5.43 -5.79 -14.72
C GLN A 235 -5.54 -5.57 -13.21
N ARG A 236 -5.57 -6.67 -12.45
CA ARG A 236 -5.57 -6.63 -10.99
C ARG A 236 -4.89 -7.86 -10.41
N TYR A 237 -4.31 -7.70 -9.23
CA TYR A 237 -3.85 -8.83 -8.44
C TYR A 237 -5.00 -9.75 -8.05
N ILE A 238 -4.71 -11.05 -7.99
CA ILE A 238 -5.60 -12.08 -7.46
C ILE A 238 -4.91 -12.85 -6.34
N SER A 239 -5.70 -13.29 -5.37
CA SER A 239 -5.26 -14.08 -4.23
C SER A 239 -5.94 -15.43 -4.13
N SER A 240 -6.94 -15.68 -4.96
CA SER A 240 -7.76 -16.89 -4.92
C SER A 240 -6.92 -18.16 -5.12
N GLN A 241 -7.11 -19.15 -4.25
CA GLN A 241 -6.45 -20.46 -4.34
C GLN A 241 -7.43 -21.51 -4.85
N LYS A 242 -6.95 -22.38 -5.75
CA LYS A 242 -7.73 -23.52 -6.23
C LYS A 242 -7.34 -24.76 -5.46
N THR A 243 -8.34 -25.55 -5.06
CA THR A 243 -8.14 -26.85 -4.43
C THR A 243 -9.11 -27.86 -5.03
N LYS A 244 -8.75 -29.14 -4.97
CA LYS A 244 -9.57 -30.24 -5.48
C LYS A 244 -9.88 -31.20 -4.35
N ILE A 245 -11.16 -31.44 -4.13
CA ILE A 245 -11.66 -32.41 -3.17
C ILE A 245 -12.10 -33.66 -3.93
N GLN A 246 -11.54 -34.80 -3.52
CA GLN A 246 -11.99 -36.12 -3.92
C GLN A 246 -12.09 -36.95 -2.66
N TRP A 247 -13.31 -37.09 -2.16
CA TRP A 247 -13.54 -37.80 -0.92
C TRP A 247 -13.14 -39.27 -1.07
N LYS A 248 -12.20 -39.70 -0.24
CA LYS A 248 -11.85 -41.10 -0.05
C LYS A 248 -12.00 -41.43 1.42
N LYS A 249 -12.64 -42.57 1.70
CA LYS A 249 -12.86 -43.05 3.08
C LYS A 249 -11.56 -43.21 3.88
N GLU A 250 -10.45 -43.48 3.20
CA GLU A 250 -9.12 -43.67 3.78
C GLU A 250 -8.32 -42.37 3.95
N GLU A 251 -8.75 -41.28 3.30
CA GLU A 251 -8.04 -39.99 3.31
C GLU A 251 -8.53 -39.15 4.49
N THR A 252 -7.73 -39.14 5.56
CA THR A 252 -8.12 -38.52 6.83
C THR A 252 -7.78 -37.04 6.92
N GLU A 253 -6.94 -36.49 6.03
CA GLU A 253 -6.49 -35.11 6.13
C GLU A 253 -6.30 -34.46 4.76
N TYR A 254 -6.96 -33.33 4.54
CA TYR A 254 -6.78 -32.48 3.36
C TYR A 254 -5.76 -31.38 3.67
N PRO A 255 -4.85 -31.04 2.75
CA PRO A 255 -3.86 -29.99 2.97
C PRO A 255 -4.55 -28.63 3.16
N PRO A 256 -4.20 -27.87 4.22
CA PRO A 256 -4.82 -26.59 4.47
C PRO A 256 -4.33 -25.53 3.47
N LEU A 257 -5.22 -24.61 3.12
CA LEU A 257 -4.88 -23.42 2.34
C LEU A 257 -4.41 -22.31 3.28
N LYS A 258 -3.38 -21.57 2.90
CA LYS A 258 -2.84 -20.45 3.69
C LYS A 258 -2.92 -19.15 2.92
N PHE A 259 -3.56 -18.15 3.50
CA PHE A 259 -3.65 -16.80 2.97
C PHE A 259 -2.94 -15.84 3.91
N TYR A 260 -2.05 -15.03 3.34
CA TYR A 260 -1.31 -14.00 4.06
C TYR A 260 -1.99 -12.66 3.84
N LEU A 261 -2.24 -11.93 4.93
CA LEU A 261 -3.06 -10.73 4.99
C LEU A 261 -2.28 -9.61 5.65
N ASP A 262 -2.41 -8.43 5.10
CA ASP A 262 -1.89 -7.22 5.70
C ASP A 262 -2.72 -6.01 5.28
N TRP A 263 -2.35 -4.82 5.76
CA TRP A 263 -2.97 -3.58 5.33
C TRP A 263 -2.54 -3.22 3.90
N PRO A 264 -3.44 -2.65 3.08
CA PRO A 264 -3.09 -2.26 1.73
C PRO A 264 -2.23 -0.99 1.72
N THR A 265 -1.28 -0.96 0.80
CA THR A 265 -0.51 0.24 0.47
C THR A 265 -0.93 0.73 -0.91
N LYS A 266 -1.10 2.04 -1.07
CA LYS A 266 -1.49 2.65 -2.34
C LYS A 266 -0.68 3.90 -2.63
N PHE A 267 -0.43 4.18 -3.90
CA PHE A 267 -0.02 5.50 -4.33
C PHE A 267 -1.20 6.46 -4.35
N SER A 268 -0.90 7.76 -4.24
CA SER A 268 -1.86 8.84 -4.32
C SER A 268 -1.32 9.94 -5.21
N LEU A 269 -1.95 10.15 -6.36
CA LEU A 269 -1.75 11.33 -7.18
C LEU A 269 -2.85 12.36 -6.90
N PRO A 270 -2.51 13.65 -6.77
CA PRO A 270 -3.51 14.71 -6.58
C PRO A 270 -4.34 14.88 -7.84
N SER A 271 -5.67 14.87 -7.76
CA SER A 271 -6.57 15.05 -8.91
C SER A 271 -6.30 16.40 -9.62
N SER A 272 -5.43 16.41 -10.62
CA SER A 272 -5.00 17.61 -11.34
C SER A 272 -4.58 17.24 -12.76
N ARG A 273 -4.72 18.17 -13.71
CA ARG A 273 -4.26 17.99 -15.10
C ARG A 273 -2.73 18.09 -15.25
N LEU A 274 -1.98 17.85 -14.17
CA LEU A 274 -0.52 18.03 -14.10
C LEU A 274 0.25 16.74 -14.34
N TYR A 275 -0.39 15.71 -14.90
CA TYR A 275 0.26 14.48 -15.32
C TYR A 275 -0.47 13.85 -16.52
N PRO A 276 0.22 12.98 -17.28
CA PRO A 276 -0.40 12.27 -18.40
C PRO A 276 -1.25 11.12 -17.85
N GLU A 277 -2.56 11.31 -17.74
CA GLU A 277 -3.50 10.33 -17.17
C GLU A 277 -3.47 8.95 -17.86
N ASP A 278 -3.15 8.94 -19.16
CA ASP A 278 -3.04 7.74 -19.99
C ASP A 278 -1.68 7.02 -19.86
N SER A 279 -0.76 7.55 -19.05
CA SER A 279 0.53 6.89 -18.78
C SER A 279 0.30 5.50 -18.20
N ILE A 280 1.19 4.58 -18.54
CA ILE A 280 1.15 3.20 -18.11
C ILE A 280 2.26 2.98 -17.08
N LEU A 281 1.86 2.67 -15.86
CA LEU A 281 2.75 2.13 -14.84
C LEU A 281 2.80 0.61 -15.03
N GLU A 282 3.94 0.12 -15.49
CA GLU A 282 4.28 -1.29 -15.46
C GLU A 282 5.05 -1.57 -14.17
N ILE A 283 4.58 -2.48 -13.34
CA ILE A 283 5.18 -2.75 -12.03
C ILE A 283 5.15 -4.24 -11.72
N GLN A 284 6.23 -4.76 -11.14
CA GLN A 284 6.42 -6.18 -10.90
C GLN A 284 7.27 -6.40 -9.64
N PRO A 285 6.94 -7.37 -8.77
CA PRO A 285 7.82 -7.73 -7.66
C PRO A 285 9.14 -8.31 -8.16
N THR A 286 10.23 -7.99 -7.47
CA THR A 286 11.55 -8.54 -7.79
C THR A 286 11.63 -10.03 -7.48
N LYS A 287 12.54 -10.75 -8.16
CA LYS A 287 12.78 -12.20 -7.94
C LYS A 287 13.22 -12.50 -6.50
N GLU A 288 13.83 -11.55 -5.81
CA GLU A 288 14.21 -11.67 -4.39
C GLU A 288 12.98 -11.66 -3.47
N SER A 289 11.99 -10.83 -3.78
CA SER A 289 10.76 -10.67 -3.00
C SER A 289 9.75 -11.79 -3.25
N LEU A 290 9.72 -12.29 -4.48
CA LEU A 290 8.86 -13.38 -4.88
C LEU A 290 9.60 -14.26 -5.91
N PRO A 291 10.17 -15.40 -5.49
CA PRO A 291 10.70 -16.36 -6.44
C PRO A 291 9.56 -16.91 -7.29
N PHE A 292 9.67 -16.77 -8.61
CA PHE A 292 8.62 -17.20 -9.52
C PHE A 292 8.49 -18.73 -9.52
N PRO A 293 7.27 -19.27 -9.63
CA PRO A 293 7.08 -20.70 -9.81
C PRO A 293 7.87 -21.20 -11.02
N GLU A 294 8.38 -22.43 -10.93
CA GLU A 294 9.09 -23.05 -12.03
C GLU A 294 8.21 -23.10 -13.29
N GLY A 295 8.74 -22.61 -14.42
CA GLY A 295 8.02 -22.52 -15.69
C GLY A 295 7.04 -21.34 -15.83
N ALA A 296 6.92 -20.47 -14.83
CA ALA A 296 6.15 -19.22 -14.96
C ALA A 296 6.88 -18.23 -15.91
N PRO A 297 6.14 -17.44 -16.72
CA PRO A 297 6.73 -16.42 -17.56
C PRO A 297 7.33 -15.28 -16.70
N GLU A 298 8.29 -14.54 -17.24
CA GLU A 298 8.98 -13.47 -16.49
C GLU A 298 8.04 -12.33 -16.05
N ASP A 299 6.92 -12.16 -16.74
CA ASP A 299 5.88 -11.16 -16.48
C ASP A 299 4.69 -11.72 -15.68
N PHE A 300 4.81 -12.90 -15.06
CA PHE A 300 3.74 -13.59 -14.33
C PHE A 300 3.02 -12.70 -13.30
N MET A 301 3.77 -11.80 -12.65
CA MET A 301 3.26 -10.85 -11.64
C MET A 301 3.26 -9.40 -12.12
N LYS A 302 3.52 -9.16 -13.39
CA LYS A 302 3.54 -7.81 -13.96
C LYS A 302 2.13 -7.24 -13.98
N LEU A 303 1.98 -6.09 -13.37
CA LEU A 303 0.76 -5.31 -13.35
C LEU A 303 0.96 -4.05 -14.19
N SER A 304 0.13 -3.86 -15.21
CA SER A 304 0.08 -2.67 -16.05
C SER A 304 -1.16 -1.85 -15.70
N ILE A 305 -0.95 -0.66 -15.17
CA ILE A 305 -1.98 0.22 -14.60
C ILE A 305 -1.99 1.54 -15.37
N GLN A 306 -3.16 2.03 -15.76
CA GLN A 306 -3.26 3.42 -16.24
C GLN A 306 -3.18 4.38 -15.06
N LEU A 307 -2.42 5.46 -15.21
CA LEU A 307 -2.11 6.39 -14.12
C LEU A 307 -3.37 6.98 -13.46
N LYS A 308 -4.45 7.19 -14.23
CA LYS A 308 -5.77 7.60 -13.71
C LYS A 308 -6.37 6.64 -12.67
N ASP A 309 -6.01 5.36 -12.72
CA ASP A 309 -6.52 4.30 -11.84
C ASP A 309 -5.59 3.99 -10.66
N ILE A 310 -4.42 4.66 -10.57
CA ILE A 310 -3.39 4.35 -9.57
C ILE A 310 -3.89 4.50 -8.13
N ASN A 311 -4.74 5.51 -7.87
CA ASN A 311 -5.31 5.80 -6.55
C ASN A 311 -6.21 4.66 -6.03
N SER A 312 -6.74 3.84 -6.93
CA SER A 312 -7.59 2.70 -6.58
C SER A 312 -6.80 1.42 -6.33
N THR A 313 -5.56 1.33 -6.84
CA THR A 313 -4.74 0.12 -6.87
C THR A 313 -4.01 -0.10 -5.53
N SER A 314 -4.06 -1.34 -5.03
CA SER A 314 -3.36 -1.76 -3.81
C SER A 314 -2.12 -2.59 -4.15
N PHE A 315 -1.05 -2.38 -3.39
CA PHE A 315 0.22 -3.10 -3.49
C PHE A 315 0.50 -3.88 -2.22
N TRP A 316 1.20 -5.01 -2.36
CA TRP A 316 1.72 -5.80 -1.24
C TRP A 316 3.02 -5.18 -0.75
N TRP A 317 3.02 -4.61 0.46
CA TRP A 317 4.11 -3.76 0.92
C TRP A 317 5.43 -4.50 1.18
N GLN A 318 5.37 -5.81 1.45
CA GLN A 318 6.56 -6.60 1.76
C GLN A 318 7.42 -6.96 0.54
N TRP A 319 6.98 -6.58 -0.65
CA TRP A 319 7.75 -6.78 -1.87
C TRP A 319 8.54 -5.53 -2.20
N LYS A 320 9.76 -5.74 -2.69
CA LYS A 320 10.43 -4.79 -3.56
C LYS A 320 9.85 -4.91 -4.96
N TYR A 321 9.61 -3.78 -5.61
CA TYR A 321 9.12 -3.72 -6.98
C TYR A 321 10.15 -3.11 -7.93
N ASP A 322 10.24 -3.69 -9.13
CA ASP A 322 10.75 -3.00 -10.30
C ASP A 322 9.58 -2.34 -11.01
N TYR A 323 9.78 -1.12 -11.52
CA TYR A 323 8.73 -0.39 -12.21
C TYR A 323 9.24 0.35 -13.44
N LYS A 324 8.32 0.67 -14.34
CA LYS A 324 8.52 1.55 -15.47
C LYS A 324 7.25 2.37 -15.69
N LEU A 325 7.36 3.70 -15.75
CA LEU A 325 6.23 4.58 -15.99
C LEU A 325 6.43 5.31 -17.32
N ILE A 326 5.59 5.00 -18.30
CA ILE A 326 5.75 5.46 -19.68
C ILE A 326 4.48 6.08 -20.24
N ASN A 327 4.66 7.06 -21.12
CA ASN A 327 3.61 7.58 -21.98
C ASN A 327 4.16 7.74 -23.40
N GLN A 328 3.70 6.94 -24.35
CA GLN A 328 4.25 6.89 -25.70
C GLN A 328 5.76 6.60 -25.67
N ASP A 329 6.59 7.57 -26.08
CA ASP A 329 8.05 7.48 -26.04
C ASP A 329 8.64 8.18 -24.80
N GLU A 330 7.83 8.81 -23.94
CA GLU A 330 8.28 9.49 -22.72
C GLU A 330 8.33 8.54 -21.51
N GLU A 331 9.26 8.78 -20.59
CA GLU A 331 9.46 8.03 -19.35
C GLU A 331 9.47 8.99 -18.15
N PHE A 332 8.89 8.54 -17.03
CA PHE A 332 8.73 9.33 -15.82
C PHE A 332 9.23 8.55 -14.59
N PHE A 333 9.76 9.29 -13.62
CA PHE A 333 10.26 8.74 -12.37
C PHE A 333 9.32 9.06 -11.22
N ILE A 334 9.07 8.07 -10.36
CA ILE A 334 8.19 8.18 -9.20
C ILE A 334 9.01 8.61 -7.98
N PHE A 335 8.53 9.64 -7.30
CA PHE A 335 9.10 10.10 -6.04
C PHE A 335 8.01 10.15 -4.98
N LEU A 336 8.28 9.56 -3.82
CA LEU A 336 7.43 9.74 -2.66
C LEU A 336 7.51 11.20 -2.22
N LYS A 337 6.38 11.76 -1.80
CA LYS A 337 6.30 13.15 -1.38
C LYS A 337 7.24 13.38 -0.19
N ASP A 338 7.94 14.51 -0.23
CA ASP A 338 8.94 14.94 0.76
C ASP A 338 10.25 14.11 0.75
N GLU A 339 10.38 13.11 -0.14
CA GLU A 339 11.61 12.34 -0.33
C GLU A 339 12.53 12.93 -1.41
N LYS A 340 13.83 12.80 -1.13
CA LYS A 340 14.90 13.32 -2.00
C LYS A 340 15.35 12.33 -3.06
N GLU A 341 15.10 11.05 -2.85
CA GLU A 341 15.55 9.97 -3.74
C GLU A 341 14.37 9.34 -4.46
N GLU A 342 14.67 8.74 -5.62
CA GLU A 342 13.66 8.04 -6.42
C GLU A 342 13.09 6.90 -5.60
N TRP A 343 11.81 6.60 -5.81
CA TRP A 343 11.19 5.47 -5.14
C TRP A 343 11.96 4.19 -5.49
N ASP A 344 12.55 3.58 -4.46
CA ASP A 344 13.46 2.43 -4.55
C ASP A 344 12.74 1.09 -4.73
N GLY A 345 11.42 1.13 -4.92
CA GLY A 345 10.55 -0.02 -5.05
C GLY A 345 10.04 -0.58 -3.72
N TYR A 346 10.40 -0.01 -2.56
CA TYR A 346 9.94 -0.47 -1.26
C TYR A 346 8.82 0.38 -0.67
N PHE A 347 7.92 -0.29 0.06
CA PHE A 347 6.99 0.37 0.95
C PHE A 347 7.38 0.13 2.40
N VAL A 348 7.16 1.14 3.23
CA VAL A 348 7.24 0.98 4.68
C VAL A 348 6.02 0.20 5.16
N ALA A 349 6.17 -0.53 6.26
CA ALA A 349 5.08 -1.25 6.90
C ALA A 349 3.86 -0.33 7.12
N PRO A 350 2.68 -0.69 6.57
CA PRO A 350 1.51 0.16 6.61
C PRO A 350 0.92 0.26 8.02
N GLN A 351 0.31 1.41 8.29
CA GLN A 351 -0.48 1.59 9.51
C GLN A 351 -1.83 0.87 9.42
N LYS A 352 -2.48 0.68 10.57
CA LYS A 352 -3.82 0.10 10.65
C LYS A 352 -4.79 0.88 9.76
N GLY A 353 -5.47 0.17 8.86
CA GLY A 353 -6.38 0.75 7.87
C GLY A 353 -5.74 1.08 6.51
N GLY A 354 -4.46 0.77 6.32
CA GLY A 354 -3.73 1.01 5.07
C GLY A 354 -2.89 2.29 5.10
N THR A 355 -2.07 2.47 4.08
CA THR A 355 -1.21 3.66 3.95
C THR A 355 -1.26 4.20 2.52
N LEU A 356 -1.45 5.51 2.42
CA LEU A 356 -1.45 6.26 1.18
C LEU A 356 -0.10 6.96 1.04
N TYR A 357 0.54 6.79 -0.11
CA TYR A 357 1.82 7.39 -0.47
C TYR A 357 1.56 8.46 -1.53
N PRO A 358 1.50 9.75 -1.14
CA PRO A 358 1.46 10.82 -2.12
C PRO A 358 2.73 10.78 -2.96
N ILE A 359 2.60 10.83 -4.29
CA ILE A 359 3.74 10.80 -5.19
C ILE A 359 3.80 12.05 -6.06
N ASN A 360 5.02 12.40 -6.45
CA ASN A 360 5.32 13.38 -7.48
C ASN A 360 6.02 12.66 -8.64
N LEU A 361 5.80 13.17 -9.85
CA LEU A 361 6.44 12.66 -11.06
C LEU A 361 7.48 13.65 -11.55
N TYR A 362 8.63 13.12 -11.98
CA TYR A 362 9.72 13.89 -12.54
C TYR A 362 10.20 13.27 -13.85
N VAL A 363 10.93 14.08 -14.61
CA VAL A 363 11.63 13.67 -15.81
C VAL A 363 13.14 13.82 -15.58
N GLY A 364 13.93 13.27 -16.48
CA GLY A 364 15.39 13.22 -16.38
C GLY A 364 16.09 13.22 -17.74
N VAL A 365 17.42 13.31 -17.70
CA VAL A 365 18.28 13.02 -18.86
C VAL A 365 18.47 11.51 -19.03
N ILE A 366 18.67 11.06 -20.26
CA ILE A 366 19.19 9.71 -20.52
C ILE A 366 20.67 9.73 -20.14
N ASN A 367 21.07 8.82 -19.25
CA ASN A 367 22.40 8.81 -18.64
C ASN A 367 23.57 8.51 -19.61
N LYS A 368 23.27 8.19 -20.86
CA LYS A 368 24.24 7.96 -21.94
C LYS A 368 24.01 8.97 -23.07
N GLY A 369 25.06 9.70 -23.41
CA GLY A 369 25.12 10.62 -24.54
C GLY A 369 26.27 10.26 -25.46
N ASN A 370 26.33 10.92 -26.62
CA ASN A 370 27.40 10.69 -27.58
C ASN A 370 28.25 11.94 -27.73
N PHE A 371 29.54 11.76 -27.97
CA PHE A 371 30.47 12.83 -28.35
C PHE A 371 31.25 12.41 -29.60
N TYR A 372 31.41 13.34 -30.54
CA TYR A 372 32.25 13.15 -31.73
C TYR A 372 32.76 14.49 -32.26
N GLU A 373 33.69 14.44 -33.20
CA GLU A 373 34.24 15.62 -33.88
C GLU A 373 33.71 15.73 -35.31
N GLU A 374 33.38 16.96 -35.72
CA GLU A 374 32.95 17.30 -37.07
C GLU A 374 33.93 18.31 -37.68
N LEU A 375 34.36 18.08 -38.92
CA LEU A 375 35.21 19.02 -39.65
C LEU A 375 34.34 20.04 -40.40
N VAL A 376 34.51 21.31 -40.05
CA VAL A 376 33.88 22.44 -40.74
C VAL A 376 34.90 23.06 -41.69
N ASN A 377 34.55 23.15 -42.98
CA ASN A 377 35.42 23.73 -44.01
C ASN A 377 34.85 25.07 -44.50
N LYS A 378 35.70 26.10 -44.57
CA LYS A 378 35.35 27.38 -45.19
C LYS A 378 36.59 27.95 -45.90
N GLU A 379 36.45 28.28 -47.18
CA GLU A 379 37.48 28.96 -47.99
C GLU A 379 38.88 28.32 -47.97
N GLY A 380 38.96 26.99 -47.80
CA GLY A 380 40.21 26.24 -47.79
C GLY A 380 40.85 26.04 -46.41
N GLU A 381 40.25 26.60 -45.35
CA GLU A 381 40.61 26.33 -43.96
C GLU A 381 39.63 25.31 -43.35
N ALA A 382 40.17 24.32 -42.64
CA ALA A 382 39.41 23.28 -41.94
C ALA A 382 39.55 23.48 -40.44
N LYS A 383 38.43 23.57 -39.72
CA LYS A 383 38.39 23.68 -38.26
C LYS A 383 37.56 22.55 -37.67
N THR A 384 38.01 22.01 -36.54
CA THR A 384 37.32 20.95 -35.82
C THR A 384 36.29 21.52 -34.87
N LEU A 385 35.12 20.91 -34.85
CA LEU A 385 34.04 21.25 -33.94
C LEU A 385 33.65 19.99 -33.16
N LYS A 386 33.51 20.13 -31.84
CA LYS A 386 33.12 19.05 -30.94
C LYS A 386 31.59 19.03 -30.85
N VAL A 387 30.97 17.88 -31.08
CA VAL A 387 29.51 17.72 -31.05
C VAL A 387 29.12 16.77 -29.93
N ILE A 388 28.20 17.22 -29.07
CA ILE A 388 27.66 16.45 -27.96
C ILE A 388 26.17 16.23 -28.20
N GLU A 389 25.73 14.97 -28.24
CA GLU A 389 24.32 14.60 -28.33
C GLU A 389 23.79 14.16 -26.96
N ILE A 390 22.70 14.79 -26.52
CA ILE A 390 22.03 14.47 -25.25
C ILE A 390 20.55 14.23 -25.51
N ASP A 391 20.06 13.12 -24.96
CA ASP A 391 18.66 12.72 -25.04
C ASP A 391 18.00 12.85 -23.66
N PHE A 392 16.72 13.17 -23.64
CA PHE A 392 15.90 13.34 -22.44
C PHE A 392 14.77 12.33 -22.41
N THR A 393 14.28 12.04 -21.22
CA THR A 393 13.16 11.11 -21.00
C THR A 393 11.80 11.69 -21.43
N SER A 394 11.69 13.00 -21.64
CA SER A 394 10.44 13.70 -21.99
C SER A 394 10.73 14.92 -22.89
N TYR A 395 9.72 15.46 -23.56
CA TYR A 395 9.85 16.68 -24.36
C TYR A 395 9.82 17.92 -23.44
N LEU A 396 10.85 18.77 -23.54
CA LEU A 396 11.10 19.87 -22.61
C LEU A 396 11.14 21.24 -23.30
N THR A 397 10.78 22.27 -22.54
CA THR A 397 10.94 23.70 -22.85
C THR A 397 11.81 24.40 -21.77
N GLY A 398 12.12 25.68 -21.93
CA GLY A 398 12.94 26.46 -20.97
C GLY A 398 14.45 26.45 -21.25
N TRP A 399 14.84 26.02 -22.45
CA TRP A 399 16.23 25.86 -22.89
C TRP A 399 17.06 27.15 -22.80
N GLU A 400 16.42 28.31 -22.95
CA GLU A 400 17.06 29.63 -22.90
C GLU A 400 17.64 29.99 -21.51
N ASN A 401 17.21 29.28 -20.46
CA ASN A 401 17.68 29.49 -19.09
C ASN A 401 18.55 28.31 -18.60
N THR A 402 18.98 27.43 -19.50
CA THR A 402 19.71 26.20 -19.14
C THR A 402 21.22 26.42 -19.25
N HIS A 403 21.96 25.99 -18.23
CA HIS A 403 23.42 26.06 -18.19
C HIS A 403 24.03 24.67 -18.09
N PHE A 404 25.13 24.45 -18.81
CA PHE A 404 25.81 23.15 -18.88
C PHE A 404 27.20 23.22 -18.25
N LYS A 405 27.56 22.16 -17.53
CA LYS A 405 28.92 21.90 -17.04
C LYS A 405 29.49 20.71 -17.77
N ILE A 406 30.69 20.83 -18.31
CA ILE A 406 31.45 19.72 -18.89
C ILE A 406 32.63 19.46 -17.96
N ASN A 407 32.75 18.24 -17.43
CA ASN A 407 33.79 17.87 -16.46
C ASN A 407 33.99 18.92 -15.36
N GLU A 408 32.88 19.29 -14.69
CA GLU A 408 32.80 20.27 -13.58
C GLU A 408 33.02 21.75 -13.94
N LYS A 409 33.37 22.08 -15.19
CA LYS A 409 33.56 23.48 -15.62
C LYS A 409 32.33 23.99 -16.37
N LEU A 410 31.85 25.19 -15.99
CA LEU A 410 30.70 25.81 -16.62
C LEU A 410 31.03 26.28 -18.04
N LEU A 411 30.15 25.97 -18.99
CA LEU A 411 30.32 26.33 -20.41
C LEU A 411 30.26 27.86 -20.61
N ASP A 412 29.28 28.52 -20.01
CA ASP A 412 28.97 29.94 -20.24
C ASP A 412 29.96 30.92 -19.58
N GLN A 413 30.82 30.43 -18.69
CA GLN A 413 31.88 31.26 -18.11
C GLN A 413 32.99 31.56 -19.11
N LYS A 414 33.16 30.70 -20.12
CA LYS A 414 34.27 30.80 -21.08
C LYS A 414 33.82 30.97 -22.52
N TYR A 415 32.61 30.53 -22.87
CA TYR A 415 32.15 30.43 -24.26
C TYR A 415 30.96 31.36 -24.51
N THR A 416 30.96 31.97 -25.70
CA THR A 416 29.84 32.77 -26.20
C THR A 416 28.78 31.85 -26.80
N LEU A 417 27.53 31.98 -26.35
CA LEU A 417 26.38 31.30 -26.97
C LEU A 417 25.98 32.01 -28.26
N HIS A 418 25.97 31.29 -29.38
CA HIS A 418 25.51 31.80 -30.67
C HIS A 418 24.03 31.49 -30.93
N THR A 419 23.37 32.34 -31.73
CA THR A 419 21.94 32.24 -32.04
C THR A 419 21.59 31.05 -32.92
N ASP A 420 22.50 30.67 -33.82
CA ASP A 420 22.33 29.59 -34.78
C ASP A 420 23.69 29.02 -35.20
N TYR A 421 23.64 27.87 -35.91
CA TYR A 421 24.83 27.16 -36.36
C TYR A 421 25.66 27.96 -37.36
N GLU A 422 25.05 28.79 -38.21
CA GLU A 422 25.79 29.60 -39.18
C GLU A 422 26.50 30.79 -38.51
N ALA A 423 25.90 31.39 -37.49
CA ALA A 423 26.53 32.41 -36.65
C ALA A 423 27.76 31.85 -35.92
N LEU A 424 27.67 30.63 -35.39
CA LEU A 424 28.83 29.93 -34.81
C LEU A 424 29.91 29.70 -35.87
N LYS A 425 29.55 29.15 -37.05
CA LYS A 425 30.51 28.95 -38.14
C LYS A 425 31.18 30.25 -38.56
N GLN A 426 30.43 31.34 -38.72
CA GLN A 426 31.01 32.62 -39.11
C GLN A 426 32.06 33.08 -38.09
N ALA A 427 31.73 33.01 -36.79
CA ALA A 427 32.63 33.37 -35.70
C ALA A 427 33.90 32.50 -35.66
N MET A 428 33.81 31.21 -36.00
CA MET A 428 34.98 30.33 -36.08
C MET A 428 36.03 30.81 -37.08
N PHE A 429 35.64 31.47 -38.18
CA PHE A 429 36.54 31.83 -39.29
C PHE A 429 36.84 33.34 -39.41
N THR A 430 36.41 34.18 -38.47
CA THR A 430 36.82 35.60 -38.43
C THR A 430 38.18 35.76 -37.77
N GLU A 431 39.09 36.55 -38.36
CA GLU A 431 40.47 36.70 -37.86
C GLU A 431 40.55 37.23 -36.40
N GLU A 432 39.69 38.18 -36.02
CA GLU A 432 39.61 38.71 -34.64
C GLU A 432 39.02 37.71 -33.63
N THR A 433 38.13 36.82 -34.06
CA THR A 433 37.40 35.85 -33.19
C THR A 433 37.92 34.42 -33.32
N SER A 434 38.94 34.16 -34.13
CA SER A 434 39.54 32.83 -34.31
C SER A 434 40.12 32.23 -33.01
N ALA A 435 40.33 33.08 -31.99
CA ALA A 435 40.72 32.74 -30.62
C ALA A 435 39.56 32.71 -29.60
N GLU A 436 38.34 33.09 -30.01
CA GLU A 436 37.16 33.11 -29.14
C GLU A 436 36.48 31.74 -29.08
N PHE A 437 36.07 31.37 -27.87
CA PHE A 437 35.37 30.16 -27.52
C PHE A 437 33.88 30.36 -27.79
N GLY A 438 33.26 29.48 -28.58
CA GLY A 438 31.86 29.62 -28.96
C GLY A 438 31.11 28.29 -28.92
N TYR A 439 29.82 28.34 -28.62
CA TYR A 439 28.96 27.18 -28.72
C TYR A 439 27.56 27.51 -29.22
N PHE A 440 26.86 26.50 -29.75
CA PHE A 440 25.47 26.58 -30.19
C PHE A 440 24.71 25.33 -29.73
N ILE A 441 23.47 25.51 -29.27
CA ILE A 441 22.58 24.41 -28.89
C ILE A 441 21.51 24.26 -29.97
N GLU A 442 21.63 23.20 -30.77
CA GLU A 442 20.58 22.76 -31.67
C GLU A 442 19.56 21.92 -30.90
N LYS A 443 18.29 22.23 -31.05
CA LYS A 443 17.19 21.52 -30.42
C LYS A 443 16.56 20.58 -31.45
N LEU A 444 16.64 19.28 -31.20
CA LEU A 444 16.24 18.22 -32.13
C LEU A 444 14.87 17.63 -31.76
N VAL A 445 14.17 17.10 -32.76
CA VAL A 445 12.87 16.40 -32.65
C VAL A 445 11.76 17.27 -32.04
N PRO A 446 10.98 17.98 -32.86
CA PRO A 446 9.86 18.77 -32.37
C PRO A 446 8.57 17.94 -32.21
N GLU A 447 7.93 18.02 -31.03
CA GLU A 447 6.49 17.72 -30.86
C GLU A 447 5.65 18.98 -31.18
N SER A 448 6.21 20.17 -30.88
CA SER A 448 5.74 21.51 -31.25
C SER A 448 6.93 22.49 -31.26
N MET A 449 6.76 23.76 -31.66
CA MET A 449 7.90 24.69 -31.85
C MET A 449 8.77 24.91 -30.60
N ASP A 450 8.26 24.66 -29.39
CA ASP A 450 8.95 24.99 -28.14
C ASP A 450 9.40 23.79 -27.31
N TYR A 451 9.11 22.55 -27.75
CA TYR A 451 9.33 21.33 -26.97
C TYR A 451 10.24 20.34 -27.70
N HIS A 452 11.33 19.96 -27.03
CA HIS A 452 12.38 19.13 -27.60
C HIS A 452 12.82 18.04 -26.65
N LYS A 453 13.10 16.86 -27.18
CA LYS A 453 13.53 15.69 -26.40
C LYS A 453 15.02 15.37 -26.57
N LYS A 454 15.66 15.97 -27.56
CA LYS A 454 17.07 15.78 -27.86
C LYS A 454 17.72 17.12 -28.16
N ILE A 455 18.96 17.29 -27.75
CA ILE A 455 19.77 18.45 -28.12
C ILE A 455 21.12 18.01 -28.69
N LYS A 456 21.69 18.88 -29.51
CA LYS A 456 23.09 18.84 -29.92
C LYS A 456 23.79 20.11 -29.47
N ILE A 457 24.89 19.95 -28.76
CA ILE A 457 25.76 21.06 -28.38
C ILE A 457 26.96 21.05 -29.32
N TYR A 458 27.06 22.08 -30.13
CA TYR A 458 28.16 22.35 -31.04
C TYR A 458 29.18 23.24 -30.33
N LEU A 459 30.39 22.76 -30.12
CA LEU A 459 31.43 23.41 -29.31
C LEU A 459 32.70 23.65 -30.13
N TYR A 460 33.08 24.92 -30.29
CA TYR A 460 34.36 25.31 -30.87
C TYR A 460 35.35 25.69 -29.76
N ASP A 461 36.35 24.83 -29.55
CA ASP A 461 37.38 24.96 -28.52
C ASP A 461 38.79 24.75 -29.11
N PRO A 462 39.35 25.77 -29.78
CA PRO A 462 40.65 25.64 -30.46
C PRO A 462 41.84 25.49 -29.51
N GLN A 463 41.66 25.74 -28.21
CA GLN A 463 42.71 25.64 -27.18
C GLN A 463 42.55 24.39 -26.29
N ASP A 464 41.58 23.53 -26.59
CA ASP A 464 41.32 22.28 -25.88
C ASP A 464 41.14 22.46 -24.35
N HIS A 465 40.42 23.52 -23.96
CA HIS A 465 40.05 23.78 -22.57
C HIS A 465 39.18 22.69 -21.94
N PHE A 466 38.41 22.01 -22.79
CA PHE A 466 37.63 20.82 -22.49
C PHE A 466 38.19 19.64 -23.28
N PRO A 467 39.31 19.05 -22.82
CA PRO A 467 39.88 17.91 -23.50
C PRO A 467 39.00 16.68 -23.29
N PHE A 468 38.50 16.14 -24.40
CA PHE A 468 37.74 14.90 -24.40
C PHE A 468 38.75 13.75 -24.51
N TYR A 469 39.18 13.23 -23.38
CA TYR A 469 40.11 12.10 -23.32
C TYR A 469 39.34 10.78 -23.46
N ASN A 470 39.75 9.95 -24.43
CA ASN A 470 39.18 8.61 -24.65
C ASN A 470 39.36 7.64 -23.45
N GLU A 471 40.23 7.98 -22.49
CA GLU A 471 40.56 7.15 -21.34
C GLU A 471 39.80 7.52 -20.05
N MET A 472 38.94 8.56 -20.08
CA MET A 472 38.14 8.99 -18.93
C MET A 472 36.67 9.17 -19.29
N ASP A 473 35.77 8.79 -18.37
CA ASP A 473 34.34 9.07 -18.48
C ASP A 473 34.11 10.58 -18.56
N GLN A 474 33.84 11.07 -19.77
CA GLN A 474 33.47 12.46 -20.01
C GLN A 474 32.05 12.67 -19.51
N LYS A 475 31.81 13.72 -18.72
CA LYS A 475 30.50 13.98 -18.12
C LYS A 475 30.00 15.37 -18.47
N ILE A 476 28.71 15.44 -18.79
CA ILE A 476 27.99 16.70 -18.90
C ILE A 476 26.85 16.73 -17.88
N GLU A 477 26.74 17.85 -17.17
CA GLU A 477 25.76 18.08 -16.12
C GLU A 477 24.97 19.38 -16.42
N ILE A 478 23.68 19.38 -16.13
CA ILE A 478 22.83 20.58 -16.20
C ILE A 478 22.81 21.24 -14.81
N GLU A 479 23.27 22.49 -14.70
CA GLU A 479 23.42 23.16 -13.39
C GLU A 479 22.07 23.53 -12.74
N ASN A 480 21.10 23.97 -13.55
CA ASN A 480 19.75 24.35 -13.09
C ASN A 480 18.68 23.55 -13.84
N PRO A 481 18.60 22.22 -13.67
CA PRO A 481 17.74 21.37 -14.48
C PRO A 481 16.25 21.68 -14.28
N GLU A 482 15.87 22.28 -13.15
CA GLU A 482 14.48 22.62 -12.82
C GLU A 482 13.84 23.67 -13.74
N VAL A 483 14.65 24.43 -14.49
CA VAL A 483 14.14 25.37 -15.51
C VAL A 483 13.50 24.62 -16.68
N LEU A 484 13.98 23.39 -16.94
CA LEU A 484 13.48 22.54 -18.01
C LEU A 484 12.19 21.87 -17.57
N LYS A 485 11.12 22.10 -18.34
CA LYS A 485 9.76 21.64 -18.01
C LYS A 485 9.10 20.97 -19.20
N ASN A 486 8.33 19.92 -18.95
CA ASN A 486 7.46 19.34 -19.98
C ASN A 486 6.07 19.99 -20.00
N LYS A 487 5.21 19.53 -20.92
CA LYS A 487 3.84 20.04 -21.10
C LYS A 487 2.93 19.91 -19.88
N TYR A 488 3.31 19.08 -18.91
CA TYR A 488 2.60 18.88 -17.63
C TYR A 488 3.26 19.63 -16.46
N TYR A 489 4.23 20.50 -16.74
CA TYR A 489 5.02 21.24 -15.74
C TYR A 489 5.93 20.37 -14.85
N MET A 490 6.16 19.11 -15.21
CA MET A 490 7.18 18.29 -14.55
C MET A 490 8.57 18.79 -14.95
N THR A 491 9.49 18.85 -13.99
CA THR A 491 10.84 19.36 -14.19
C THR A 491 11.86 18.23 -14.34
N VAL A 492 12.99 18.52 -14.99
CA VAL A 492 14.18 17.66 -14.88
C VAL A 492 14.67 17.69 -13.44
N ARG A 493 14.85 16.53 -12.84
CA ARG A 493 15.25 16.44 -11.43
C ARG A 493 16.75 16.73 -11.24
N PRO A 494 17.15 17.42 -10.15
CA PRO A 494 18.57 17.70 -9.87
C PRO A 494 19.50 16.48 -9.84
N ASP A 495 19.06 15.32 -9.37
CA ASP A 495 19.86 14.08 -9.35
C ASP A 495 19.77 13.26 -10.65
N LYS A 496 18.98 13.72 -11.63
CA LYS A 496 18.80 13.12 -12.96
C LYS A 496 19.22 14.09 -14.07
N ASN A 497 20.32 14.80 -13.85
CA ASN A 497 20.81 15.91 -14.69
C ASN A 497 22.17 15.62 -15.36
N THR A 498 22.76 14.44 -15.10
CA THR A 498 24.12 14.08 -15.52
C THR A 498 24.09 13.01 -16.60
N VAL A 499 24.93 13.20 -17.62
CA VAL A 499 25.08 12.30 -18.76
C VAL A 499 26.54 11.91 -18.89
N ILE A 500 26.80 10.62 -19.09
CA ILE A 500 28.12 10.09 -19.44
C ILE A 500 28.21 10.08 -20.96
N LEU A 501 29.25 10.72 -21.50
CA LEU A 501 29.47 10.86 -22.93
C LEU A 501 30.36 9.71 -23.43
N GLU A 502 29.84 8.95 -24.38
CA GLU A 502 30.55 7.88 -25.07
C GLU A 502 31.05 8.40 -26.43
N PRO A 503 32.29 8.09 -26.84
CA PRO A 503 32.79 8.46 -28.17
C PRO A 503 32.01 7.69 -29.25
N LYS A 504 31.59 8.38 -30.30
CA LYS A 504 30.78 7.84 -31.40
C LYS A 504 31.57 7.63 -32.68
#